data_AF-A0AAU8MAM5-F1
#
_entry.id   AF-A0AAU8MAM5-F1
#
_cell.length_a   1.000
_cell.length_b   1.000
_cell.length_c   1.000
_cell.angle_alpha   90.00
_cell.angle_beta   90.00
_cell.angle_gamma   90.00
#
_symmetry.space_group_name_H-M   'P 1'
#
loop_
_entity.id
_entity.type
_entity.pdbx_description
1 polymer ?
#
loop_
_entity_poly.entity_id
_entity_poly.type
_entity_poly.pdbx_seq_one_letter_code
_entity_poly.pdbx_strand_id
1 'polypeptide(L)'
;MTALTPLDTLWLTEAVRLREQQAGALDDQEANRRARAAGGDLTARITHRALGLAERDGMLAALHRWKQGARLALIVLAVLAVTSGVGLAFAAMGDGQAPVNVFWALGSLLGLNLVLLASWALGLIFAGRSNTGLGRLWLWLSEKLARDAQAAQLAPALVLLLQRKRLNRWLLGLMVNSLWLLALVSALVLLLMLMATRRYGFVWETTILSSDTFVSLTQTLGTIPAWLGFSVPDETMIRASGNAALSIENARQAWAAWLVGVLLVYGILPRLLLAAFCLWRWKRGRASLRLDLELPEYLELRERLMPSSERLGVNDAEPAALHQVQSNAGAADSDGALLVAIELDDQQVWPPQLPSGVANAGVLDSRESRQKLLEQLAHYPPARLVIACDPRRSPDRGSLALIAELARCAGATRLWLLPAPAGQTLDPERLDDWHVALDQLQLPRTDNVPLNWLETGHD
;
A
#
# COMPACT_ATOMS: atom_id res chain seq x y z
N MET A 1 -9.59 -2.64 -11.43
CA MET A 1 -8.74 -2.27 -10.28
C MET A 1 -8.23 -3.55 -9.63
N THR A 2 -6.95 -3.64 -9.28
CA THR A 2 -6.42 -4.80 -8.54
C THR A 2 -7.03 -4.85 -7.15
N ALA A 3 -7.55 -6.00 -6.74
CA ALA A 3 -8.11 -6.19 -5.39
C ALA A 3 -7.06 -5.86 -4.31
N LEU A 4 -7.50 -5.21 -3.23
CA LEU A 4 -6.65 -4.89 -2.09
C LEU A 4 -6.22 -6.19 -1.38
N THR A 5 -4.94 -6.30 -1.07
CA THR A 5 -4.45 -7.42 -0.24
C THR A 5 -4.69 -7.11 1.25
N PRO A 6 -4.69 -8.13 2.14
CA PRO A 6 -4.85 -7.88 3.58
C PRO A 6 -3.83 -6.91 4.18
N LEU A 7 -2.61 -6.87 3.62
CA LEU A 7 -1.59 -5.91 4.04
C LEU A 7 -1.96 -4.48 3.62
N ASP A 8 -2.56 -4.32 2.45
CA ASP A 8 -2.95 -3.00 1.93
C ASP A 8 -4.07 -2.40 2.74
N THR A 9 -5.03 -3.25 3.12
CA THR A 9 -6.11 -2.90 4.01
C THR A 9 -5.57 -2.38 5.35
N LEU A 10 -4.72 -3.16 6.03
CA LEU A 10 -4.11 -2.73 7.30
C LEU A 10 -3.25 -1.47 7.15
N TRP A 11 -2.55 -1.36 6.02
CA TRP A 11 -1.69 -0.23 5.75
C TRP A 11 -2.48 1.06 5.53
N LEU A 12 -3.56 1.01 4.75
CA LEU A 12 -4.46 2.16 4.57
C LEU A 12 -5.13 2.55 5.89
N THR A 13 -5.55 1.58 6.69
CA THR A 13 -6.13 1.85 8.01
C THR A 13 -5.15 2.61 8.92
N GLU A 14 -3.90 2.18 9.01
CA GLU A 14 -2.88 2.89 9.79
C GLU A 14 -2.49 4.24 9.16
N ALA A 15 -2.57 4.40 7.84
CA ALA A 15 -2.33 5.67 7.16
C ALA A 15 -3.42 6.72 7.46
N VAL A 16 -4.69 6.29 7.51
CA VAL A 16 -5.81 7.14 7.95
C VAL A 16 -5.64 7.53 9.42
N ARG A 17 -5.31 6.56 10.30
CA ARG A 17 -5.03 6.84 11.72
C ARG A 17 -3.93 7.90 11.91
N LEU A 18 -2.80 7.76 11.19
CA LEU A 18 -1.72 8.74 11.26
C LEU A 18 -2.11 10.11 10.73
N ARG A 19 -2.95 10.15 9.68
CA ARG A 19 -3.47 11.41 9.17
C ARG A 19 -4.34 12.11 10.20
N GLU A 20 -5.25 11.39 10.85
CA GLU A 20 -6.10 11.93 11.92
C GLU A 20 -5.27 12.43 13.10
N GLN A 21 -4.22 11.70 13.46
CA GLN A 21 -3.29 12.11 14.51
C GLN A 21 -2.57 13.43 14.21
N GLN A 22 -2.25 13.72 12.95
CA GLN A 22 -1.50 14.92 12.56
C GLN A 22 -2.38 16.10 12.13
N ALA A 23 -3.48 15.83 11.42
CA ALA A 23 -4.36 16.85 10.84
C ALA A 23 -5.63 17.10 11.67
N GLY A 24 -5.87 16.31 12.72
CA GLY A 24 -7.11 16.33 13.49
C GLY A 24 -8.17 15.38 12.96
N ALA A 25 -9.29 15.30 13.66
CA ALA A 25 -10.40 14.41 13.31
C ALA A 25 -10.93 14.72 11.89
N LEU A 26 -10.99 13.69 11.05
CA LEU A 26 -11.62 13.78 9.74
C LEU A 26 -13.15 13.73 9.91
N ASP A 27 -13.87 14.44 9.03
CA ASP A 27 -15.31 14.20 8.88
C ASP A 27 -15.53 12.76 8.44
N ASP A 28 -16.13 11.97 9.31
CA ASP A 28 -16.25 10.53 9.21
C ASP A 28 -17.66 10.02 9.53
N GLN A 29 -18.67 10.89 9.58
CA GLN A 29 -20.02 10.49 9.97
C GLN A 29 -20.62 9.45 9.03
N GLU A 30 -20.53 9.71 7.72
CA GLU A 30 -20.98 8.77 6.68
C GLU A 30 -20.14 7.48 6.70
N ALA A 31 -18.82 7.59 6.90
CA ALA A 31 -17.93 6.43 6.97
C ALA A 31 -18.24 5.55 8.20
N ASN A 32 -18.57 6.17 9.34
CA ASN A 32 -18.99 5.50 10.56
C ASN A 32 -20.35 4.83 10.38
N ARG A 33 -21.34 5.51 9.78
CA ARG A 33 -22.65 4.92 9.47
C ARG A 33 -22.51 3.67 8.60
N ARG A 34 -21.76 3.75 7.50
CA ARG A 34 -21.49 2.60 6.62
C ARG A 34 -20.76 1.47 7.34
N ALA A 35 -19.74 1.80 8.14
CA ALA A 35 -19.00 0.81 8.92
C ALA A 35 -19.88 0.09 9.95
N ARG A 36 -20.83 0.79 10.57
CA ARG A 36 -21.81 0.19 11.48
C ARG A 36 -22.79 -0.72 10.75
N ALA A 37 -23.32 -0.27 9.61
CA ALA A 37 -24.26 -1.04 8.78
C ALA A 37 -23.61 -2.33 8.21
N ALA A 38 -22.31 -2.29 7.87
CA ALA A 38 -21.56 -3.46 7.41
C ALA A 38 -21.42 -4.57 8.47
N GLY A 39 -21.67 -4.26 9.75
CA GLY A 39 -21.60 -5.23 10.84
C GLY A 39 -20.18 -5.70 11.17
N GLY A 40 -20.06 -6.86 11.83
CA GLY A 40 -18.78 -7.45 12.22
C GLY A 40 -18.18 -6.93 13.53
N ASP A 41 -16.96 -7.40 13.82
CA ASP A 41 -16.18 -7.02 15.00
C ASP A 41 -15.59 -5.61 14.88
N LEU A 42 -15.01 -5.09 15.98
CA LEU A 42 -14.43 -3.75 16.01
C LEU A 42 -13.37 -3.56 14.91
N THR A 43 -12.54 -4.59 14.68
CA THR A 43 -11.50 -4.58 13.64
C THR A 43 -12.10 -4.38 12.24
N ALA A 44 -13.16 -5.13 11.92
CA ALA A 44 -13.86 -5.01 10.65
C ALA A 44 -14.46 -3.62 10.48
N ARG A 45 -15.14 -3.07 11.50
CA ARG A 45 -15.75 -1.73 11.44
C ARG A 45 -14.72 -0.63 11.26
N ILE A 46 -13.62 -0.64 12.02
CA ILE A 46 -12.52 0.32 11.87
C ILE A 46 -11.94 0.25 10.45
N THR A 47 -11.78 -0.97 9.93
CA THR A 47 -11.23 -1.19 8.60
C THR A 47 -12.17 -0.68 7.51
N HIS A 48 -13.47 -0.98 7.58
CA HIS A 48 -14.47 -0.47 6.64
C HIS A 48 -14.53 1.05 6.63
N ARG A 49 -14.54 1.68 7.81
CA ARG A 49 -14.47 3.13 7.97
C ARG A 49 -13.24 3.70 7.28
N ALA A 50 -12.06 3.17 7.60
CA ALA A 50 -10.81 3.70 7.06
C ALA A 50 -10.69 3.51 5.55
N LEU A 51 -11.20 2.40 4.99
CA LEU A 51 -11.24 2.20 3.55
C LEU A 51 -12.15 3.20 2.85
N GLY A 52 -13.33 3.50 3.42
CA GLY A 52 -14.23 4.52 2.88
C GLY A 52 -13.61 5.92 2.89
N LEU A 53 -12.90 6.28 3.97
CA LEU A 53 -12.16 7.54 4.04
C LEU A 53 -10.97 7.57 3.06
N ALA A 54 -10.25 6.45 2.93
CA ALA A 54 -9.12 6.34 2.01
C ALA A 54 -9.53 6.41 0.54
N GLU A 55 -10.74 5.94 0.21
CA GLU A 55 -11.32 6.07 -1.12
C GLU A 55 -11.75 7.51 -1.40
N ARG A 56 -12.54 8.11 -0.49
CA ARG A 56 -12.99 9.50 -0.58
C ARG A 56 -11.82 10.47 -0.78
N ASP A 57 -10.75 10.27 -0.02
CA ASP A 57 -9.63 11.21 0.03
C ASP A 57 -8.51 10.87 -0.98
N GLY A 58 -8.73 9.92 -1.89
CA GLY A 58 -7.78 9.56 -2.95
C GLY A 58 -6.55 8.75 -2.49
N MET A 59 -6.49 8.33 -1.23
CA MET A 59 -5.38 7.54 -0.66
C MET A 59 -5.25 6.16 -1.32
N LEU A 60 -6.36 5.57 -1.80
CA LEU A 60 -6.32 4.34 -2.59
C LEU A 60 -5.50 4.51 -3.87
N ALA A 61 -5.74 5.58 -4.63
CA ALA A 61 -4.99 5.87 -5.85
C ALA A 61 -3.52 6.19 -5.53
N ALA A 62 -3.26 6.95 -4.46
CA ALA A 62 -1.92 7.24 -3.98
C ALA A 62 -1.14 5.96 -3.60
N LEU A 63 -1.78 4.99 -2.94
CA LEU A 63 -1.18 3.70 -2.61
C LEU A 63 -0.75 2.93 -3.87
N HIS A 64 -1.59 2.93 -4.92
CA HIS A 64 -1.26 2.27 -6.18
C HIS A 64 -0.05 2.94 -6.86
N ARG A 65 -0.04 4.27 -6.95
CA ARG A 65 1.10 5.03 -7.49
C ARG A 65 2.39 4.76 -6.70
N TRP A 66 2.29 4.74 -5.37
CA TRP A 66 3.43 4.45 -4.51
C TRP A 66 4.00 3.06 -4.77
N LYS A 67 3.15 2.03 -4.86
CA LYS A 67 3.59 0.66 -5.17
C LYS A 67 4.20 0.53 -6.56
N GLN A 68 3.64 1.23 -7.55
CA GLN A 68 4.22 1.29 -8.90
C GLN A 68 5.62 1.90 -8.84
N GLY A 69 5.80 3.02 -8.14
CA GLY A 69 7.11 3.64 -7.92
C GLY A 69 8.09 2.69 -7.23
N ALA A 70 7.66 1.99 -6.17
CA ALA A 70 8.48 1.01 -5.47
C ALA A 70 8.90 -0.18 -6.37
N ARG A 71 8.00 -0.67 -7.23
CA ARG A 71 8.31 -1.72 -8.22
C ARG A 71 9.32 -1.25 -9.26
N LEU A 72 9.15 -0.04 -9.78
CA LEU A 72 10.10 0.57 -10.73
C LEU A 72 11.48 0.75 -10.10
N ALA A 73 11.54 1.28 -8.87
CA ALA A 73 12.80 1.40 -8.13
C ALA A 73 13.48 0.04 -7.92
N LEU A 74 12.72 -1.01 -7.61
CA LEU A 74 13.24 -2.37 -7.48
C LEU A 74 13.79 -2.91 -8.81
N ILE A 75 13.11 -2.64 -9.93
CA ILE A 75 13.59 -3.01 -11.28
C ILE A 75 14.92 -2.31 -11.58
N VAL A 76 15.02 -1.00 -11.32
CA VAL A 76 16.26 -0.23 -11.50
C VAL A 76 17.39 -0.81 -10.65
N LEU A 77 17.14 -1.10 -9.37
CA LEU A 77 18.12 -1.74 -8.50
C LEU A 77 18.52 -3.14 -8.98
N ALA A 78 17.58 -3.92 -9.52
CA ALA A 78 17.88 -5.23 -10.09
C ALA A 78 18.77 -5.13 -11.33
N VAL A 79 18.50 -4.17 -12.23
CA VAL A 79 19.37 -3.89 -13.39
C VAL A 79 20.75 -3.48 -12.92
N LEU A 80 20.86 -2.56 -11.95
CA LEU A 80 22.14 -2.17 -11.37
C LEU A 80 22.88 -3.35 -10.72
N ALA A 81 22.16 -4.26 -10.06
CA ALA A 81 22.78 -5.45 -9.48
C ALA A 81 23.32 -6.40 -10.56
N VAL A 82 22.59 -6.62 -11.65
CA VAL A 82 23.03 -7.44 -12.79
C VAL A 82 24.25 -6.82 -13.45
N THR A 83 24.22 -5.52 -13.78
CA THR A 83 25.35 -4.83 -14.41
C THR A 83 26.57 -4.79 -13.48
N SER A 84 26.36 -4.61 -12.17
CA SER A 84 27.46 -4.71 -11.18
C SER A 84 28.05 -6.11 -11.15
N GLY A 85 27.22 -7.16 -11.17
CA GLY A 85 27.66 -8.55 -11.22
C GLY A 85 28.48 -8.88 -12.46
N VAL A 86 28.03 -8.42 -13.63
CA VAL A 86 28.77 -8.47 -14.88
C VAL A 86 30.13 -7.76 -14.74
N GLY A 87 30.14 -6.56 -14.15
CA GLY A 87 31.36 -5.81 -13.86
C GLY A 87 32.33 -6.56 -12.93
N LEU A 88 31.84 -7.23 -11.89
CA LEU A 88 32.66 -8.04 -11.00
C LEU A 88 33.33 -9.21 -11.74
N ALA A 89 32.61 -9.89 -12.63
CA ALA A 89 33.19 -10.97 -13.41
C ALA A 89 34.25 -10.49 -14.42
N PHE A 90 34.05 -9.31 -15.04
CA PHE A 90 35.10 -8.69 -15.86
C PHE A 90 36.31 -8.25 -15.04
N ALA A 91 36.09 -7.64 -13.87
CA ALA A 91 37.18 -7.28 -12.97
C ALA A 91 37.98 -8.50 -12.49
N ALA A 92 37.31 -9.65 -12.33
CA ALA A 92 37.93 -10.89 -11.91
C ALA A 92 38.73 -11.58 -13.03
N MET A 93 38.18 -11.62 -14.25
CA MET A 93 38.77 -12.36 -15.37
C MET A 93 39.66 -11.51 -16.28
N GLY A 94 39.57 -10.17 -16.20
CA GLY A 94 40.31 -9.24 -17.04
C GLY A 94 39.99 -9.35 -18.54
N ASP A 95 40.83 -8.72 -19.36
CA ASP A 95 40.64 -8.63 -20.81
C ASP A 95 40.95 -9.93 -21.57
N GLY A 96 41.42 -10.97 -20.86
CA GLY A 96 41.73 -12.30 -21.39
C GLY A 96 43.07 -12.43 -22.10
N GLN A 97 43.89 -11.37 -22.12
CA GLN A 97 45.25 -11.38 -22.69
C GLN A 97 46.30 -11.79 -21.65
N ALA A 98 46.11 -11.40 -20.40
CA ALA A 98 46.95 -11.77 -19.27
C ALA A 98 46.36 -12.98 -18.53
N PRO A 99 47.20 -13.82 -17.88
CA PRO A 99 46.69 -14.85 -17.00
C PRO A 99 45.95 -14.24 -15.81
N VAL A 100 44.90 -14.92 -15.35
CA VAL A 100 44.05 -14.49 -14.25
C VAL A 100 44.73 -14.80 -12.94
N ASN A 101 44.99 -13.77 -12.13
CA ASN A 101 45.40 -13.98 -10.74
C ASN A 101 44.19 -14.42 -9.91
N VAL A 102 44.22 -15.67 -9.46
CA VAL A 102 43.09 -16.33 -8.83
C VAL A 102 42.62 -15.61 -7.56
N PHE A 103 43.53 -15.03 -6.77
CA PHE A 103 43.17 -14.39 -5.51
C PHE A 103 42.68 -12.95 -5.70
N TRP A 104 43.12 -12.25 -6.75
CA TRP A 104 42.49 -11.00 -7.18
C TRP A 104 41.08 -11.25 -7.74
N ALA A 105 40.90 -12.34 -8.49
CA ALA A 105 39.58 -12.78 -8.95
C ALA A 105 38.65 -13.08 -7.75
N LEU A 106 39.13 -13.81 -6.75
CA LEU A 106 38.36 -14.05 -5.52
C LEU A 106 38.10 -12.76 -4.73
N GLY A 107 39.10 -11.90 -4.57
CA GLY A 107 38.97 -10.65 -3.83
C GLY A 107 37.95 -9.70 -4.48
N SER A 108 37.93 -9.60 -5.80
CA SER A 108 36.94 -8.81 -6.53
C SER A 108 35.54 -9.41 -6.44
N LEU A 109 35.38 -10.73 -6.64
CA LEU A 109 34.08 -11.39 -6.60
C LEU A 109 33.47 -11.45 -5.19
N LEU A 110 34.28 -11.74 -4.17
CA LEU A 110 33.81 -12.06 -2.83
C LEU A 110 34.18 -11.03 -1.77
N GLY A 111 35.24 -10.24 -1.92
CA GLY A 111 35.77 -9.39 -0.86
C GLY A 111 34.74 -8.43 -0.28
N LEU A 112 34.21 -7.53 -1.12
CA LEU A 112 33.17 -6.58 -0.70
C LEU A 112 31.90 -7.30 -0.22
N ASN A 113 31.52 -8.39 -0.91
CA ASN A 113 30.34 -9.18 -0.55
C ASN A 113 30.46 -9.75 0.87
N LEU A 114 31.60 -10.35 1.22
CA LEU A 114 31.83 -10.97 2.53
C LEU A 114 31.89 -9.93 3.65
N VAL A 115 32.51 -8.77 3.41
CA VAL A 115 32.51 -7.65 4.37
C VAL A 115 31.08 -7.19 4.65
N LEU A 116 30.29 -6.92 3.60
CA LEU A 116 28.90 -6.48 3.76
C LEU A 116 28.01 -7.56 4.37
N LEU A 117 28.26 -8.84 4.06
CA LEU A 117 27.58 -9.97 4.67
C LEU A 117 27.86 -10.03 6.18
N ALA A 118 29.13 -9.90 6.57
CA ALA A 118 29.54 -9.88 7.97
C ALA A 118 28.95 -8.67 8.71
N SER A 119 29.00 -7.46 8.12
CA SER A 119 28.37 -6.27 8.69
C SER A 119 26.86 -6.45 8.89
N TRP A 120 26.17 -7.09 7.94
CA TRP A 120 24.75 -7.38 8.06
C TRP A 120 24.46 -8.42 9.15
N ALA A 121 25.26 -9.48 9.24
CA ALA A 121 25.13 -10.52 10.27
C ALA A 121 25.39 -9.97 11.68
N LEU A 122 26.44 -9.16 11.85
CA LEU A 122 26.71 -8.42 13.09
C LEU A 122 25.55 -7.48 13.43
N GLY A 123 25.01 -6.78 12.42
CA GLY A 123 23.80 -5.97 12.56
C GLY A 123 22.61 -6.77 13.11
N LEU A 124 22.39 -8.01 12.68
CA LEU A 124 21.31 -8.84 13.24
C LEU A 124 21.50 -9.15 14.73
N ILE A 125 22.73 -9.39 15.17
CA ILE A 125 23.07 -9.75 16.55
C ILE A 125 22.97 -8.51 17.46
N PHE A 126 23.50 -7.37 17.00
CA PHE A 126 23.65 -6.17 17.82
C PHE A 126 22.52 -5.12 17.67
N ALA A 127 21.71 -5.15 16.61
CA ALA A 127 20.67 -4.13 16.34
C ALA A 127 19.41 -4.24 17.23
N GLY A 128 19.49 -4.90 18.39
CA GLY A 128 18.45 -4.87 19.40
C GLY A 128 18.23 -3.48 20.03
N ARG A 129 19.16 -2.52 19.85
CA ARG A 129 19.19 -1.27 20.63
C ARG A 129 19.27 0.06 19.86
N SER A 130 19.56 0.12 18.56
CA SER A 130 20.02 1.40 17.94
C SER A 130 19.58 1.72 16.50
N ASN A 131 18.37 1.35 16.06
CA ASN A 131 17.92 1.69 14.69
C ASN A 131 17.03 2.95 14.59
N THR A 132 17.06 3.84 15.57
CA THR A 132 16.23 5.05 15.62
C THR A 132 16.77 6.21 14.78
N GLY A 133 18.04 6.20 14.37
CA GLY A 133 18.66 7.31 13.59
C GLY A 133 18.35 7.26 12.09
N LEU A 134 18.66 6.14 11.44
CA LEU A 134 18.44 5.96 10.00
C LEU A 134 16.95 5.94 9.62
N GLY A 135 16.11 5.39 10.48
CA GLY A 135 14.65 5.44 10.30
C GLY A 135 14.13 6.87 10.31
N ARG A 136 14.63 7.73 11.20
CA ARG A 136 14.24 9.15 11.25
C ARG A 136 14.77 9.95 10.07
N LEU A 137 16.01 9.69 9.64
CA LEU A 137 16.58 10.33 8.45
C LEU A 137 15.81 9.96 7.18
N TRP A 138 15.41 8.69 7.06
CA TRP A 138 14.59 8.21 5.93
C TRP A 138 13.18 8.78 5.96
N LEU A 139 12.54 8.87 7.14
CA LEU A 139 11.23 9.52 7.29
C LEU A 139 11.31 11.00 6.93
N TRP A 140 12.33 11.72 7.41
CA TRP A 140 12.58 13.12 7.07
C TRP A 140 12.79 13.33 5.56
N LEU A 141 13.54 12.43 4.91
CA LEU A 141 13.78 12.50 3.47
C LEU A 141 12.50 12.19 2.68
N SER A 142 11.70 11.23 3.15
CA SER A 142 10.40 10.87 2.57
C SER A 142 9.39 12.00 2.71
N GLU A 143 9.37 12.71 3.84
CA GLU A 143 8.55 13.91 4.06
C GLU A 143 8.94 15.03 3.09
N LYS A 144 10.24 15.25 2.86
CA LYS A 144 10.73 16.24 1.89
C LYS A 144 10.45 15.88 0.43
N LEU A 145 10.33 14.59 0.12
CA LEU A 145 10.04 14.10 -1.24
C LEU A 145 8.55 13.88 -1.51
N ALA A 146 7.71 13.81 -0.48
CA ALA A 146 6.27 13.64 -0.61
C ALA A 146 5.63 14.94 -1.12
N ARG A 147 5.67 15.13 -2.44
CA ARG A 147 4.99 16.25 -3.14
C ARG A 147 3.47 16.15 -3.10
N ASP A 148 2.92 15.00 -2.69
CA ASP A 148 1.49 14.70 -2.69
C ASP A 148 1.02 14.52 -1.24
N ALA A 149 0.23 15.47 -0.72
CA ALA A 149 -0.29 15.46 0.65
C ALA A 149 -1.11 14.18 0.94
N GLN A 150 -1.73 13.60 -0.10
CA GLN A 150 -2.50 12.36 -0.01
C GLN A 150 -1.62 11.13 0.24
N ALA A 151 -0.34 11.18 -0.15
CA ALA A 151 0.61 10.07 -0.02
C ALA A 151 1.53 10.19 1.21
N ALA A 152 1.57 11.35 1.87
CA ALA A 152 2.54 11.67 2.92
C ALA A 152 2.56 10.64 4.06
N GLN A 153 1.38 10.14 4.47
CA GLN A 153 1.25 9.17 5.57
C GLN A 153 1.49 7.71 5.17
N LEU A 154 1.54 7.39 3.88
CA LEU A 154 1.66 6.00 3.43
C LEU A 154 3.00 5.39 3.87
N ALA A 155 4.13 6.04 3.58
CA ALA A 155 5.43 5.49 3.96
C ALA A 155 5.62 5.36 5.50
N PRO A 156 5.32 6.39 6.31
CA PRO A 156 5.35 6.29 7.78
C PRO A 156 4.43 5.19 8.33
N ALA A 157 3.20 5.06 7.81
CA ALA A 157 2.26 4.03 8.23
C ALA A 157 2.80 2.63 8.00
N LEU A 158 3.40 2.37 6.84
CA LEU A 158 3.99 1.07 6.53
C LEU A 158 5.11 0.74 7.51
N VAL A 159 6.00 1.70 7.76
CA VAL A 159 7.15 1.52 8.66
C VAL A 159 6.68 1.18 10.07
N LEU A 160 5.70 1.92 10.60
CA LEU A 160 5.14 1.70 11.94
C LEU A 160 4.40 0.36 12.04
N LEU A 161 3.53 0.04 11.08
CA LEU A 161 2.80 -1.22 11.01
C LEU A 161 3.75 -2.42 11.06
N LEU A 162 4.81 -2.38 10.24
CA LEU A 162 5.82 -3.43 10.19
C LEU A 162 6.74 -3.44 11.41
N GLN A 163 7.01 -2.28 12.02
CA GLN A 163 7.87 -2.16 13.20
C GLN A 163 7.28 -2.87 14.43
N ARG A 164 5.95 -2.86 14.60
CA ARG A 164 5.26 -3.56 15.71
C ARG A 164 5.62 -5.05 15.78
N LYS A 165 5.75 -5.70 14.62
CA LYS A 165 6.19 -7.11 14.51
C LYS A 165 7.68 -7.26 14.13
N ARG A 166 8.46 -6.18 14.19
CA ARG A 166 9.89 -6.11 13.82
C ARG A 166 10.16 -6.62 12.40
N LEU A 167 9.25 -6.39 11.45
CA LEU A 167 9.33 -6.92 10.09
C LEU A 167 10.22 -6.10 9.14
N ASN A 168 10.45 -4.82 9.44
CA ASN A 168 11.31 -3.94 8.63
C ASN A 168 12.69 -4.56 8.37
N ARG A 169 13.31 -5.17 9.40
CA ARG A 169 14.64 -5.81 9.27
C ARG A 169 14.63 -6.99 8.29
N TRP A 170 13.53 -7.75 8.26
CA TRP A 170 13.42 -8.94 7.42
C TRP A 170 13.13 -8.56 5.98
N LEU A 171 12.33 -7.50 5.75
CA LEU A 171 12.09 -6.97 4.41
C LEU A 171 13.37 -6.37 3.81
N LEU A 172 14.08 -5.53 4.56
CA LEU A 172 15.36 -4.96 4.13
C LEU A 172 16.42 -6.06 3.93
N GLY A 173 16.48 -7.03 4.85
CA GLY A 173 17.36 -8.19 4.72
C GLY A 173 17.07 -9.03 3.47
N LEU A 174 15.79 -9.24 3.15
CA LEU A 174 15.38 -9.93 1.93
C LEU A 174 15.84 -9.15 0.68
N MET A 175 15.61 -7.83 0.64
CA MET A 175 16.03 -6.99 -0.49
C MET A 175 17.55 -7.02 -0.68
N VAL A 176 18.33 -6.74 0.36
CA VAL A 176 19.80 -6.68 0.28
C VAL A 176 20.40 -8.02 -0.13
N ASN A 177 19.96 -9.12 0.50
CA ASN A 177 20.50 -10.44 0.16
C ASN A 177 20.07 -10.90 -1.23
N SER A 178 18.86 -10.56 -1.68
CA SER A 178 18.40 -10.91 -3.03
C SER A 178 19.13 -10.12 -4.12
N LEU A 179 19.41 -8.83 -3.90
CA LEU A 179 20.18 -8.02 -4.85
C LEU A 179 21.63 -8.50 -4.96
N TRP A 180 22.28 -8.82 -3.84
CA TRP A 180 23.62 -9.42 -3.85
C TRP A 180 23.64 -10.81 -4.50
N LEU A 181 22.63 -11.64 -4.22
CA LEU A 181 22.47 -12.93 -4.88
C LEU A 181 22.34 -12.76 -6.40
N LEU A 182 21.52 -11.81 -6.86
CA LEU A 182 21.35 -11.52 -8.28
C LEU A 182 22.66 -11.07 -8.92
N ALA A 183 23.42 -10.19 -8.26
CA ALA A 183 24.73 -9.75 -8.73
C ALA A 183 25.72 -10.93 -8.83
N LEU A 184 25.81 -11.77 -7.80
CA LEU A 184 26.73 -12.92 -7.79
C LEU A 184 26.34 -14.01 -8.79
N VAL A 185 25.04 -14.27 -8.98
CA VAL A 185 24.55 -15.19 -10.03
C VAL A 185 24.86 -14.63 -11.41
N SER A 186 24.68 -13.32 -11.63
CA SER A 186 25.04 -12.67 -12.90
C SER A 186 26.55 -12.76 -13.16
N ALA A 187 27.37 -12.54 -12.13
CA ALA A 187 28.82 -12.71 -12.20
C ALA A 187 29.19 -14.15 -12.54
N LEU A 188 28.57 -15.14 -11.88
CA LEU A 188 28.80 -16.55 -12.16
C LEU A 188 28.44 -16.93 -13.60
N VAL A 189 27.26 -16.51 -14.09
CA VAL A 189 26.83 -16.77 -15.46
C VAL A 189 27.83 -16.19 -16.47
N LEU A 190 28.25 -14.95 -16.27
CA LEU A 190 29.23 -14.32 -17.17
C LEU A 190 30.60 -15.00 -17.08
N LEU A 191 31.07 -15.33 -15.87
CA LEU A 191 32.33 -16.03 -15.68
C LEU A 191 32.32 -17.37 -16.42
N LEU A 192 31.25 -18.17 -16.29
CA LEU A 192 31.09 -19.42 -17.04
C LEU A 192 31.08 -19.20 -18.55
N MET A 193 30.37 -18.16 -19.04
CA MET A 193 30.34 -17.81 -20.45
C MET A 193 31.72 -17.41 -20.98
N LEU A 194 32.47 -16.61 -20.23
CA LEU A 194 33.84 -16.21 -20.57
C LEU A 194 34.75 -17.44 -20.62
N MET A 195 34.67 -18.31 -19.61
CA MET A 195 35.51 -19.52 -19.55
C MET A 195 35.16 -20.57 -20.60
N ALA A 196 33.92 -20.58 -21.09
CA ALA A 196 33.49 -21.43 -22.20
C ALA A 196 33.96 -20.90 -23.56
N THR A 197 34.10 -19.58 -23.71
CA THR A 197 34.44 -18.93 -24.99
C THR A 197 35.91 -18.56 -25.12
N ARG A 198 36.67 -18.53 -24.01
CA ARG A 198 38.08 -18.13 -23.98
C ARG A 198 38.91 -19.08 -23.14
N ARG A 199 40.18 -19.20 -23.51
CA ARG A 199 41.17 -19.99 -22.77
C ARG A 199 41.89 -19.11 -21.75
N TYR A 200 41.45 -19.17 -20.49
CA TYR A 200 42.12 -18.46 -19.40
C TYR A 200 43.22 -19.31 -18.75
N GLY A 201 44.42 -18.75 -18.61
CA GLY A 201 45.44 -19.30 -17.72
C GLY A 201 45.24 -18.77 -16.29
N PHE A 202 45.43 -19.60 -15.28
CA PHE A 202 45.35 -19.21 -13.88
C PHE A 202 46.74 -19.18 -13.26
N VAL A 203 47.04 -18.09 -12.57
CA VAL A 203 48.30 -17.89 -11.84
C VAL A 203 48.03 -17.37 -10.45
N TRP A 204 49.06 -17.41 -9.63
CA TRP A 204 49.10 -16.65 -8.40
C TRP A 204 50.42 -15.92 -8.29
N GLU A 205 50.33 -14.61 -8.17
CA GLU A 205 51.47 -13.72 -8.04
C GLU A 205 51.32 -12.97 -6.73
N THR A 206 52.33 -13.07 -5.86
CA THR A 206 52.38 -12.39 -4.59
C THR A 206 53.82 -12.05 -4.25
N THR A 207 54.05 -10.82 -3.81
CA THR A 207 55.37 -10.37 -3.33
C THR A 207 55.56 -10.67 -1.85
N ILE A 208 54.47 -10.89 -1.10
CA ILE A 208 54.45 -10.91 0.37
C ILE A 208 54.27 -12.33 0.91
N LEU A 209 53.44 -13.15 0.27
CA LEU A 209 53.06 -14.48 0.78
C LEU A 209 53.98 -15.57 0.22
N SER A 210 54.33 -16.55 1.05
CA SER A 210 55.09 -17.71 0.59
C SER A 210 54.23 -18.70 -0.20
N SER A 211 54.87 -19.52 -1.04
CA SER A 211 54.19 -20.58 -1.80
C SER A 211 53.43 -21.56 -0.90
N ASP A 212 53.96 -21.91 0.27
CA ASP A 212 53.31 -22.85 1.18
C ASP A 212 52.05 -22.25 1.82
N THR A 213 52.06 -20.95 2.09
CA THR A 213 50.86 -20.22 2.56
C THR A 213 49.77 -20.28 1.49
N PHE A 214 50.15 -20.14 0.22
CA PHE A 214 49.22 -20.19 -0.89
C PHE A 214 48.59 -21.58 -1.10
N VAL A 215 49.41 -22.65 -0.99
CA VAL A 215 48.92 -24.03 -1.00
C VAL A 215 47.90 -24.25 0.11
N SER A 216 48.26 -23.86 1.34
CA SER A 216 47.38 -24.02 2.51
C SER A 216 46.07 -23.25 2.35
N LEU A 217 46.10 -22.00 1.89
CA LEU A 217 44.89 -21.20 1.65
C LEU A 217 44.00 -21.83 0.58
N THR A 218 44.57 -22.27 -0.54
CA THR A 218 43.83 -22.87 -1.66
C THR A 218 43.12 -24.16 -1.22
N GLN A 219 43.84 -25.03 -0.51
CA GLN A 219 43.30 -26.27 0.02
C GLN A 219 42.22 -26.00 1.09
N THR A 220 42.48 -25.08 2.01
CA THR A 220 41.53 -24.73 3.09
C THR A 220 40.21 -24.21 2.52
N LEU A 221 40.27 -23.25 1.60
CA LEU A 221 39.09 -22.72 0.90
C LEU A 221 38.45 -23.77 -0.03
N GLY A 222 39.23 -24.72 -0.55
CA GLY A 222 38.74 -25.82 -1.37
C GLY A 222 38.01 -26.92 -0.59
N THR A 223 38.20 -27.03 0.73
CA THR A 223 37.65 -28.14 1.55
C THR A 223 36.14 -28.30 1.42
N ILE A 224 35.38 -27.22 1.63
CA ILE A 224 33.91 -27.28 1.60
C ILE A 224 33.39 -27.44 0.16
N PRO A 225 33.89 -26.70 -0.85
CA PRO A 225 33.58 -26.99 -2.26
C PRO A 225 33.88 -28.44 -2.67
N ALA A 226 34.96 -29.05 -2.18
CA ALA A 226 35.30 -30.44 -2.50
C ALA A 226 34.23 -31.43 -2.03
N TRP A 227 33.60 -31.19 -0.86
CA TRP A 227 32.48 -32.01 -0.39
C TRP A 227 31.26 -31.95 -1.31
N LEU A 228 31.12 -30.87 -2.09
CA LEU A 228 30.07 -30.72 -3.11
C LEU A 228 30.49 -31.24 -4.49
N GLY A 229 31.69 -31.83 -4.61
CA GLY A 229 32.19 -32.41 -5.86
C GLY A 229 33.01 -31.46 -6.74
N PHE A 230 33.37 -30.27 -6.26
CA PHE A 230 34.28 -29.38 -7.01
C PHE A 230 35.73 -29.87 -6.90
N SER A 231 36.43 -29.90 -8.04
CA SER A 231 37.85 -30.25 -8.06
C SER A 231 38.68 -29.18 -7.33
N VAL A 232 39.66 -29.64 -6.55
CA VAL A 232 40.65 -28.78 -5.88
C VAL A 232 42.01 -29.06 -6.51
N PRO A 233 42.76 -28.02 -6.96
CA PRO A 233 44.12 -28.19 -7.46
C PRO A 233 45.02 -28.86 -6.41
N ASP A 234 45.81 -29.84 -6.84
CA ASP A 234 46.79 -30.46 -5.96
C ASP A 234 47.99 -29.53 -5.70
N GLU A 235 48.80 -29.86 -4.70
CA GLU A 235 49.95 -29.05 -4.29
C GLU A 235 50.95 -28.81 -5.43
N THR A 236 51.13 -29.79 -6.32
CA THR A 236 52.06 -29.66 -7.45
C THR A 236 51.54 -28.70 -8.51
N MET A 237 50.25 -28.77 -8.84
CA MET A 237 49.55 -27.85 -9.74
C MET A 237 49.56 -26.44 -9.16
N ILE A 238 49.31 -26.32 -7.85
CA ILE A 238 49.33 -25.04 -7.17
C ILE A 238 50.72 -24.41 -7.30
N ARG A 239 51.80 -25.09 -6.87
CA ARG A 239 53.16 -24.53 -6.94
C ARG A 239 53.56 -24.18 -8.37
N ALA A 240 53.25 -25.04 -9.33
CA ALA A 240 53.60 -24.81 -10.72
C ALA A 240 52.89 -23.58 -11.33
N SER A 241 51.69 -23.23 -10.83
CA SER A 241 50.93 -22.03 -11.24
C SER A 241 51.56 -20.71 -10.77
N GLY A 242 52.53 -20.74 -9.86
CA GLY A 242 53.26 -19.55 -9.40
C GLY A 242 54.48 -19.19 -10.26
N ASN A 243 55.03 -20.16 -10.99
CA ASN A 243 56.23 -19.97 -11.81
C ASN A 243 55.91 -19.61 -13.26
N ALA A 244 54.80 -20.11 -13.80
CA ALA A 244 54.29 -19.75 -15.12
C ALA A 244 52.79 -20.09 -15.21
N ALA A 245 52.05 -19.39 -16.07
CA ALA A 245 50.68 -19.78 -16.41
C ALA A 245 50.70 -21.19 -17.03
N LEU A 246 50.10 -22.15 -16.32
CA LEU A 246 50.17 -23.55 -16.72
C LEU A 246 49.54 -23.77 -18.10
N SER A 247 50.32 -24.34 -19.02
CA SER A 247 49.86 -24.79 -20.34
C SER A 247 49.06 -26.09 -20.28
N ILE A 248 48.97 -26.71 -19.10
CA ILE A 248 48.34 -28.01 -18.84
C ILE A 248 46.83 -27.82 -18.66
N GLU A 249 46.07 -28.41 -19.57
CA GLU A 249 44.61 -28.29 -19.64
C GLU A 249 43.89 -28.77 -18.36
N ASN A 250 44.37 -29.86 -17.75
CA ASN A 250 43.79 -30.40 -16.50
C ASN A 250 43.93 -29.41 -15.33
N ALA A 251 45.07 -28.73 -15.21
CA ALA A 251 45.28 -27.75 -14.13
C ALA A 251 44.39 -26.52 -14.30
N ARG A 252 44.17 -26.09 -15.55
CA ARG A 252 43.24 -25.00 -15.90
C ARG A 252 41.81 -25.33 -15.49
N GLN A 253 41.36 -26.54 -15.78
CA GLN A 253 40.02 -27.02 -15.41
C GLN A 253 39.86 -27.15 -13.89
N ALA A 254 40.90 -27.62 -13.17
CA ALA A 254 40.88 -27.70 -11.72
C ALA A 254 40.75 -26.30 -11.08
N TRP A 255 41.51 -25.31 -11.56
CA TRP A 255 41.40 -23.93 -11.08
C TRP A 255 40.04 -23.29 -11.40
N ALA A 256 39.50 -23.56 -12.60
CA ALA A 256 38.17 -23.12 -12.99
C ALA A 256 37.09 -23.65 -12.05
N ALA A 257 37.09 -24.98 -11.84
CA ALA A 257 36.14 -25.65 -10.97
C ALA A 257 36.27 -25.17 -9.53
N TRP A 258 37.50 -24.97 -9.05
CA TRP A 258 37.76 -24.44 -7.72
C TRP A 258 37.22 -23.01 -7.55
N LEU A 259 37.49 -22.10 -8.47
CA LEU A 259 37.00 -20.71 -8.41
C LEU A 259 35.47 -20.65 -8.40
N VAL A 260 34.82 -21.44 -9.27
CA VAL A 260 33.37 -21.58 -9.32
C VAL A 260 32.82 -22.15 -8.01
N GLY A 261 33.46 -23.20 -7.48
CA GLY A 261 33.07 -23.84 -6.23
C GLY A 261 33.16 -22.88 -5.04
N VAL A 262 34.25 -22.13 -4.92
CA VAL A 262 34.44 -21.13 -3.86
C VAL A 262 33.41 -20.00 -3.97
N LEU A 263 33.16 -19.47 -5.18
CA LEU A 263 32.13 -18.45 -5.41
C LEU A 263 30.72 -18.94 -5.02
N LEU A 264 30.39 -20.18 -5.38
CA LEU A 264 29.11 -20.79 -5.05
C LEU A 264 28.95 -20.97 -3.53
N VAL A 265 29.94 -21.58 -2.88
CA VAL A 265 29.86 -21.96 -1.46
C VAL A 265 29.94 -20.76 -0.52
N TYR A 266 30.82 -19.80 -0.80
CA TYR A 266 31.08 -18.67 0.11
C TYR A 266 30.39 -17.38 -0.32
N GLY A 267 29.94 -17.28 -1.57
CA GLY A 267 29.21 -16.12 -2.09
C GLY A 267 27.71 -16.36 -2.21
N ILE A 268 27.32 -17.25 -3.12
CA ILE A 268 25.92 -17.43 -3.55
C ILE A 268 25.11 -18.15 -2.49
N LEU A 269 25.59 -19.29 -1.99
CA LEU A 269 24.85 -20.13 -1.05
C LEU A 269 24.49 -19.38 0.26
N PRO A 270 25.40 -18.63 0.92
CA PRO A 270 25.05 -17.89 2.12
C PRO A 270 23.99 -16.81 1.85
N ARG A 271 24.09 -16.09 0.72
CA ARG A 271 23.11 -15.08 0.32
C ARG A 271 21.73 -15.69 0.05
N LEU A 272 21.69 -16.84 -0.63
CA LEU A 272 20.47 -17.58 -0.90
C LEU A 272 19.80 -18.04 0.40
N LEU A 273 20.56 -18.66 1.31
CA LEU A 273 20.05 -19.13 2.59
C LEU A 273 19.49 -17.97 3.44
N LEU A 274 20.19 -16.84 3.49
CA LEU A 274 19.72 -15.66 4.23
C LEU A 274 18.51 -15.00 3.59
N ALA A 275 18.46 -14.91 2.26
CA ALA A 275 17.28 -14.42 1.54
C ALA A 275 16.07 -15.32 1.82
N ALA A 276 16.23 -16.65 1.76
CA ALA A 276 15.19 -17.61 2.10
C ALA A 276 14.74 -17.49 3.55
N PHE A 277 15.67 -17.35 4.50
CA PHE A 277 15.37 -17.16 5.92
C PHE A 277 14.60 -15.85 6.16
N CYS A 278 15.02 -14.75 5.54
CA CYS A 278 14.32 -13.46 5.61
C CYS A 278 12.91 -13.55 5.00
N LEU A 279 12.76 -14.23 3.86
CA LEU A 279 11.46 -14.48 3.23
C LEU A 279 10.54 -15.29 4.14
N TRP A 280 11.05 -16.35 4.78
CA TRP A 280 10.28 -17.15 5.73
C TRP A 280 9.82 -16.31 6.93
N ARG A 281 10.74 -15.54 7.54
CA ARG A 281 10.42 -14.63 8.65
C ARG A 281 9.40 -13.56 8.24
N TRP A 282 9.51 -13.04 7.02
CA TRP A 282 8.58 -12.08 6.45
C TRP A 282 7.19 -12.68 6.25
N LYS A 283 7.07 -13.85 5.59
CA LYS A 283 5.80 -14.53 5.35
C LYS A 283 5.08 -14.85 6.67
N ARG A 284 5.80 -15.44 7.62
CA ARG A 284 5.25 -15.78 8.95
C ARG A 284 4.83 -14.53 9.73
N GLY A 285 5.66 -13.48 9.69
CA GLY A 285 5.38 -12.22 10.37
C GLY A 285 4.17 -11.49 9.78
N ARG A 286 4.09 -11.42 8.45
CA ARG A 286 3.00 -10.76 7.73
C ARG A 286 1.64 -11.41 8.02
N ALA A 287 1.58 -12.74 8.14
CA ALA A 287 0.36 -13.46 8.51
C ALA A 287 -0.14 -13.14 9.95
N SER A 288 0.75 -12.62 10.80
CA SER A 288 0.43 -12.24 12.19
C SER A 288 0.15 -10.75 12.37
N LEU A 289 0.16 -9.95 11.30
CA LEU A 289 -0.16 -8.53 11.36
C LEU A 289 -1.63 -8.34 11.69
N ARG A 290 -1.91 -7.47 12.66
CA ARG A 290 -3.25 -7.09 13.12
C ARG A 290 -3.19 -5.64 13.56
N LEU A 291 -4.35 -4.98 13.55
CA LEU A 291 -4.50 -3.67 14.19
C LEU A 291 -4.29 -3.82 15.70
N ASP A 292 -3.69 -2.80 16.31
CA ASP A 292 -3.46 -2.74 17.74
C ASP A 292 -4.60 -1.94 18.38
N LEU A 293 -5.68 -2.62 18.77
CA LEU A 293 -6.90 -1.99 19.24
C LEU A 293 -6.76 -1.29 20.61
N GLU A 294 -5.62 -1.46 21.28
CA GLU A 294 -5.31 -0.82 22.57
C GLU A 294 -4.78 0.61 22.42
N LEU A 295 -4.56 1.07 21.18
CA LEU A 295 -4.13 2.44 20.94
C LEU A 295 -5.24 3.44 21.28
N PRO A 296 -4.91 4.60 21.90
CA PRO A 296 -5.90 5.60 22.30
C PRO A 296 -6.84 6.02 21.16
N GLU A 297 -6.31 6.19 19.94
CA GLU A 297 -7.12 6.63 18.80
C GLU A 297 -8.17 5.58 18.39
N TYR A 298 -7.86 4.28 18.53
CA TYR A 298 -8.84 3.21 18.26
C TYR A 298 -9.82 2.99 19.42
N LEU A 299 -9.43 3.32 20.65
CA LEU A 299 -10.33 3.30 21.80
C LEU A 299 -11.41 4.38 21.69
N GLU A 300 -11.06 5.60 21.25
CA GLU A 300 -12.03 6.66 20.95
C GLU A 300 -12.98 6.24 19.81
N LEU A 301 -12.44 5.61 18.76
CA LEU A 301 -13.24 5.08 17.64
C LEU A 301 -14.19 3.97 18.08
N ARG A 302 -13.82 3.16 19.09
CA ARG A 302 -14.66 2.08 19.60
C ARG A 302 -15.99 2.61 20.12
N GLU A 303 -16.00 3.73 20.83
CA GLU A 303 -17.24 4.32 21.37
C GLU A 303 -18.18 4.79 20.23
N ARG A 304 -17.60 5.32 19.15
CA ARG A 304 -18.36 5.82 17.99
C ARG A 304 -18.88 4.70 17.08
N LEU A 305 -18.09 3.64 16.92
CA LEU A 305 -18.37 2.51 16.02
C LEU A 305 -19.14 1.37 16.71
N MET A 306 -19.06 1.25 18.04
CA MET A 306 -19.76 0.25 18.85
C MET A 306 -20.38 0.88 20.10
N PRO A 307 -21.33 1.82 19.96
CA PRO A 307 -21.99 2.42 21.12
C PRO A 307 -22.75 1.36 21.91
N SER A 308 -22.54 1.32 23.24
CA SER A 308 -23.26 0.43 24.18
C SER A 308 -24.72 0.85 24.42
N SER A 309 -25.06 2.09 24.04
CA SER A 309 -26.41 2.60 23.86
C SER A 309 -26.32 3.78 22.88
N GLU A 310 -27.23 3.89 21.91
CA GLU A 310 -27.36 5.08 21.06
C GLU A 310 -27.75 6.30 21.92
N ARG A 311 -26.75 6.95 22.54
CA ARG A 311 -26.91 8.30 23.07
C ARG A 311 -26.40 9.26 22.00
N LEU A 312 -27.32 10.00 21.39
CA LEU A 312 -27.03 11.11 20.49
C LEU A 312 -26.19 12.16 21.25
N GLY A 313 -24.87 12.07 21.10
CA GLY A 313 -23.93 13.07 21.56
C GLY A 313 -23.68 14.09 20.45
N VAL A 314 -23.84 15.37 20.80
CA VAL A 314 -23.62 16.53 19.93
C VAL A 314 -22.13 16.76 19.73
N ASN A 315 -21.64 16.64 18.50
CA ASN A 315 -20.40 17.28 18.09
C ASN A 315 -20.39 17.45 16.57
N ASP A 316 -20.32 18.69 16.08
CA ASP A 316 -19.82 18.97 14.72
C ASP A 316 -19.29 20.40 14.62
N ALA A 317 -18.18 20.49 13.88
CA ALA A 317 -17.70 21.69 13.23
C ALA A 317 -17.95 21.57 11.71
N GLU A 318 -18.27 22.70 11.09
CA GLU A 318 -18.81 22.83 9.74
C GLU A 318 -17.76 22.59 8.62
N PRO A 319 -18.02 21.72 7.62
CA PRO A 319 -17.08 21.48 6.51
C PRO A 319 -17.09 22.60 5.45
N ALA A 320 -15.94 22.86 4.82
CA ALA A 320 -15.69 24.05 3.99
C ALA A 320 -16.19 23.98 2.52
N ALA A 321 -16.57 22.80 2.00
CA ALA A 321 -17.01 22.63 0.62
C ALA A 321 -18.09 21.55 0.47
N LEU A 322 -19.09 21.80 -0.38
CA LEU A 322 -20.14 20.84 -0.72
C LEU A 322 -19.58 19.81 -1.74
N HIS A 323 -19.78 18.52 -1.48
CA HIS A 323 -19.25 17.44 -2.30
C HIS A 323 -20.23 17.00 -3.42
N GLN A 324 -19.69 16.60 -4.57
CA GLN A 324 -20.48 16.04 -5.68
C GLN A 324 -21.19 14.73 -5.29
N VAL A 325 -22.44 14.58 -5.72
CA VAL A 325 -23.26 13.39 -5.49
C VAL A 325 -22.87 12.30 -6.50
N GLN A 326 -22.32 11.18 -6.02
CA GLN A 326 -22.18 9.96 -6.81
C GLN A 326 -23.07 8.88 -6.20
N SER A 327 -24.09 8.45 -6.95
CA SER A 327 -25.01 7.38 -6.56
C SER A 327 -24.24 6.08 -6.34
N ASN A 328 -24.50 5.41 -5.22
CA ASN A 328 -23.76 4.20 -4.85
C ASN A 328 -24.28 3.00 -5.65
N ALA A 329 -23.42 2.32 -6.42
CA ALA A 329 -23.81 1.17 -7.26
C ALA A 329 -24.40 -0.03 -6.48
N GLY A 330 -24.22 -0.09 -5.15
CA GLY A 330 -24.82 -1.09 -4.28
C GLY A 330 -26.31 -0.89 -3.99
N ALA A 331 -26.88 0.28 -4.30
CA ALA A 331 -28.31 0.57 -4.20
C ALA A 331 -29.08 0.19 -5.49
N ALA A 332 -28.49 -0.62 -6.37
CA ALA A 332 -29.17 -1.12 -7.57
C ALA A 332 -30.03 -2.37 -7.29
N ASP A 333 -29.80 -3.04 -6.15
CA ASP A 333 -30.53 -4.26 -5.73
C ASP A 333 -31.50 -3.97 -4.57
N SER A 334 -31.76 -2.68 -4.30
CA SER A 334 -32.76 -2.27 -3.33
C SER A 334 -34.17 -2.30 -3.93
N ASP A 335 -35.13 -2.62 -3.07
CA ASP A 335 -36.56 -2.53 -3.38
C ASP A 335 -37.18 -1.39 -2.56
N GLY A 336 -38.23 -0.77 -3.09
CA GLY A 336 -39.00 0.27 -2.40
C GLY A 336 -38.76 1.71 -2.88
N ALA A 337 -39.79 2.52 -2.67
CA ALA A 337 -39.86 3.91 -3.06
C ALA A 337 -40.16 4.79 -1.84
N LEU A 338 -39.44 5.90 -1.70
CA LEU A 338 -39.52 6.75 -0.52
C LEU A 338 -39.73 8.22 -0.90
N LEU A 339 -40.68 8.88 -0.23
CA LEU A 339 -40.90 10.33 -0.28
C LEU A 339 -40.45 10.96 1.03
N VAL A 340 -39.64 12.01 0.98
CA VAL A 340 -39.23 12.81 2.14
C VAL A 340 -39.37 14.29 1.85
N ALA A 341 -39.78 15.11 2.83
CA ALA A 341 -39.73 16.56 2.74
C ALA A 341 -38.63 17.14 3.64
N ILE A 342 -38.00 18.24 3.22
CA ILE A 342 -37.03 18.99 4.02
C ILE A 342 -37.66 20.32 4.43
N GLU A 343 -37.73 20.56 5.74
CA GLU A 343 -38.11 21.85 6.34
C GLU A 343 -39.41 22.45 5.77
N LEU A 344 -40.47 21.65 5.78
CA LEU A 344 -41.75 22.07 5.22
C LEU A 344 -42.53 22.91 6.24
N ASP A 345 -43.19 23.96 5.76
CA ASP A 345 -44.11 24.75 6.59
C ASP A 345 -45.51 24.10 6.64
N ASP A 346 -46.24 24.31 7.75
CA ASP A 346 -47.55 23.71 8.02
C ASP A 346 -48.64 24.16 7.03
N GLN A 347 -48.35 25.16 6.20
CA GLN A 347 -49.23 25.69 5.16
C GLN A 347 -49.37 24.75 3.95
N GLN A 348 -48.46 23.79 3.77
CA GLN A 348 -48.50 22.83 2.67
C GLN A 348 -49.23 21.56 3.10
N VAL A 349 -50.14 21.05 2.26
CA VAL A 349 -50.80 19.77 2.50
C VAL A 349 -49.77 18.65 2.34
N TRP A 350 -49.38 18.01 3.44
CA TRP A 350 -48.36 16.96 3.47
C TRP A 350 -48.77 15.76 4.35
N PRO A 351 -48.47 14.52 3.94
CA PRO A 351 -48.00 14.12 2.61
C PRO A 351 -49.11 14.23 1.54
N PRO A 352 -48.77 14.31 0.25
CA PRO A 352 -49.75 14.09 -0.82
C PRO A 352 -50.31 12.65 -0.75
N GLN A 353 -51.39 12.37 -1.49
CA GLN A 353 -51.89 10.99 -1.60
C GLN A 353 -50.83 10.11 -2.25
N LEU A 354 -50.27 9.18 -1.48
CA LEU A 354 -49.20 8.28 -1.90
C LEU A 354 -49.78 6.95 -2.42
N PRO A 355 -49.22 6.41 -3.53
CA PRO A 355 -49.51 5.05 -3.97
C PRO A 355 -49.11 4.00 -2.92
N SER A 356 -49.72 2.82 -2.95
CA SER A 356 -49.52 1.76 -1.95
C SER A 356 -48.08 1.22 -1.86
N GLY A 357 -47.26 1.44 -2.90
CA GLY A 357 -45.85 1.04 -2.94
C GLY A 357 -44.85 2.12 -2.48
N VAL A 358 -45.33 3.31 -2.10
CA VAL A 358 -44.48 4.44 -1.71
C VAL A 358 -44.57 4.70 -0.22
N ALA A 359 -43.43 4.60 0.47
CA ALA A 359 -43.31 4.95 1.88
C ALA A 359 -43.14 6.46 2.07
N ASN A 360 -43.75 7.00 3.13
CA ASN A 360 -43.54 8.37 3.57
C ASN A 360 -42.51 8.43 4.70
N ALA A 361 -41.39 9.11 4.49
CA ALA A 361 -40.38 9.37 5.51
C ALA A 361 -40.72 10.56 6.43
N GLY A 362 -41.79 11.30 6.13
CA GLY A 362 -42.20 12.49 6.88
C GLY A 362 -41.43 13.75 6.48
N VAL A 363 -41.43 14.73 7.38
CA VAL A 363 -40.76 16.03 7.22
C VAL A 363 -39.52 16.08 8.10
N LEU A 364 -38.39 16.48 7.53
CA LEU A 364 -37.09 16.57 8.19
C LEU A 364 -36.83 17.94 8.83
N ASP A 365 -37.61 18.27 9.86
CA ASP A 365 -37.55 19.58 10.52
C ASP A 365 -36.51 19.66 11.64
N SER A 366 -36.07 18.51 12.15
CA SER A 366 -35.10 18.43 13.25
C SER A 366 -33.87 17.61 12.86
N ARG A 367 -32.73 17.90 13.50
CA ARG A 367 -31.50 17.10 13.32
C ARG A 367 -31.71 15.63 13.69
N GLU A 368 -32.53 15.35 14.69
CA GLU A 368 -32.87 13.98 15.10
C GLU A 368 -33.61 13.22 14.01
N SER A 369 -34.61 13.86 13.37
CA SER A 369 -35.36 13.26 12.26
C SER A 369 -34.47 12.96 11.05
N ARG A 370 -33.53 13.87 10.73
CA ARG A 370 -32.53 13.71 9.66
C ARG A 370 -31.64 12.50 9.91
N GLN A 371 -31.05 12.43 11.11
CA GLN A 371 -30.14 11.36 11.48
C GLN A 371 -30.85 10.00 11.49
N LYS A 372 -32.05 9.93 12.06
CA LYS A 372 -32.87 8.71 12.11
C LYS A 372 -33.17 8.19 10.70
N LEU A 373 -33.53 9.06 9.78
CA LEU A 373 -33.79 8.67 8.41
C LEU A 373 -32.50 8.19 7.72
N LEU A 374 -31.40 8.94 7.83
CA LEU A 374 -30.12 8.56 7.23
C LEU A 374 -29.59 7.21 7.74
N GLU A 375 -29.82 6.89 9.01
CA GLU A 375 -29.50 5.59 9.59
C GLU A 375 -30.39 4.47 9.05
N GLN A 376 -31.69 4.74 8.87
CA GLN A 376 -32.61 3.78 8.23
C GLN A 376 -32.21 3.51 6.78
N LEU A 377 -31.91 4.55 6.00
CA LEU A 377 -31.51 4.41 4.60
C LEU A 377 -30.14 3.74 4.43
N ALA A 378 -29.25 3.86 5.41
CA ALA A 378 -27.98 3.13 5.40
C ALA A 378 -28.16 1.61 5.57
N HIS A 379 -29.21 1.17 6.27
CA HIS A 379 -29.53 -0.25 6.46
C HIS A 379 -30.47 -0.79 5.36
N TYR A 380 -31.42 0.04 4.92
CA TYR A 380 -32.42 -0.29 3.91
C TYR A 380 -32.45 0.82 2.86
N PRO A 381 -31.48 0.85 1.93
CA PRO A 381 -31.45 1.86 0.88
C PRO A 381 -32.69 1.70 -0.01
N PRO A 382 -33.41 2.77 -0.38
CA PRO A 382 -34.51 2.68 -1.32
C PRO A 382 -34.01 2.63 -2.77
N ALA A 383 -34.78 2.01 -3.66
CA ALA A 383 -34.51 2.04 -5.09
C ALA A 383 -34.70 3.44 -5.66
N ARG A 384 -35.77 4.11 -5.21
CA ARG A 384 -36.20 5.43 -5.69
C ARG A 384 -36.49 6.36 -4.51
N LEU A 385 -35.89 7.54 -4.53
CA LEU A 385 -36.06 8.57 -3.51
C LEU A 385 -36.54 9.87 -4.17
N VAL A 386 -37.62 10.45 -3.65
CA VAL A 386 -38.02 11.82 -3.97
C VAL A 386 -37.80 12.68 -2.73
N ILE A 387 -37.07 13.77 -2.91
CA ILE A 387 -36.83 14.78 -1.88
C ILE A 387 -37.63 16.04 -2.26
N ALA A 388 -38.64 16.36 -1.45
CA ALA A 388 -39.44 17.56 -1.61
C ALA A 388 -38.81 18.73 -0.85
N CYS A 389 -38.65 19.86 -1.52
CA CYS A 389 -38.08 21.09 -0.96
C CYS A 389 -39.05 22.25 -1.16
N ASP A 390 -39.20 23.10 -0.14
CA ASP A 390 -40.00 24.33 -0.23
C ASP A 390 -39.14 25.49 -0.76
N PRO A 391 -39.37 25.98 -1.98
CA PRO A 391 -38.56 27.06 -2.57
C PRO A 391 -38.74 28.41 -1.89
N ARG A 392 -39.69 28.54 -0.94
CA ARG A 392 -39.84 29.76 -0.12
C ARG A 392 -38.69 29.93 0.87
N ARG A 393 -38.01 28.85 1.25
CA ARG A 393 -36.78 28.90 2.06
C ARG A 393 -35.55 29.06 1.16
N SER A 394 -34.51 29.72 1.65
CA SER A 394 -33.25 29.86 0.90
C SER A 394 -32.50 28.53 0.82
N PRO A 395 -31.89 28.17 -0.32
CA PRO A 395 -31.02 27.00 -0.43
C PRO A 395 -29.73 27.24 0.37
N ASP A 396 -29.74 26.88 1.65
CA ASP A 396 -28.57 27.00 2.51
C ASP A 396 -27.63 25.80 2.35
N ARG A 397 -26.39 25.97 2.80
CA ARG A 397 -25.37 24.91 2.70
C ARG A 397 -25.78 23.65 3.47
N GLY A 398 -26.52 23.80 4.57
CA GLY A 398 -27.03 22.68 5.37
C GLY A 398 -28.03 21.82 4.60
N SER A 399 -29.01 22.43 3.93
CA SER A 399 -30.01 21.71 3.12
C SER A 399 -29.37 21.03 1.92
N LEU A 400 -28.42 21.68 1.24
CA LEU A 400 -27.72 21.10 0.10
C LEU A 400 -26.84 19.90 0.51
N ALA A 401 -26.15 19.98 1.66
CA ALA A 401 -25.39 18.86 2.20
C ALA A 401 -26.30 17.67 2.55
N LEU A 402 -27.47 17.93 3.17
CA LEU A 402 -28.46 16.90 3.47
C LEU A 402 -29.01 16.24 2.21
N ILE A 403 -29.36 17.01 1.18
CA ILE A 403 -29.81 16.49 -0.11
C ILE A 403 -28.74 15.58 -0.71
N ALA A 404 -27.48 16.02 -0.69
CA ALA A 404 -26.35 15.25 -1.21
C ALA A 404 -26.09 13.96 -0.43
N GLU A 405 -26.33 13.94 0.88
CA GLU A 405 -26.26 12.73 1.70
C GLU A 405 -27.41 11.76 1.39
N LEU A 406 -28.65 12.24 1.40
CA LEU A 406 -29.83 11.43 1.11
C LEU A 406 -29.75 10.80 -0.29
N ALA A 407 -29.31 11.57 -1.29
CA ALA A 407 -29.17 11.09 -2.66
C ALA A 407 -28.10 9.98 -2.82
N ARG A 408 -27.06 9.97 -1.97
CA ARG A 408 -26.04 8.90 -1.97
C ARG A 408 -26.54 7.60 -1.36
N CYS A 409 -27.59 7.64 -0.53
CA CYS A 409 -28.17 6.46 0.11
C CYS A 409 -29.22 5.75 -0.76
N ALA A 410 -29.61 6.31 -1.91
CA ALA A 410 -30.64 5.75 -2.79
C ALA A 410 -30.07 5.35 -4.16
N GLY A 411 -30.75 4.42 -4.84
CA GLY A 411 -30.39 3.98 -6.19
C GLY A 411 -30.59 5.09 -7.23
N ALA A 412 -31.78 5.70 -7.23
CA ALA A 412 -32.11 6.87 -8.03
C ALA A 412 -32.78 7.94 -7.15
N THR A 413 -32.43 9.21 -7.37
CA THR A 413 -32.98 10.34 -6.59
C THR A 413 -33.50 11.43 -7.51
N ARG A 414 -34.68 11.97 -7.20
CA ARG A 414 -35.23 13.17 -7.83
C ARG A 414 -35.57 14.23 -6.79
N LEU A 415 -35.36 15.48 -7.18
CA LEU A 415 -35.75 16.63 -6.38
C LEU A 415 -37.08 17.17 -6.88
N TRP A 416 -37.99 17.41 -5.96
CA TRP A 416 -39.29 18.02 -6.22
C TRP A 416 -39.36 19.39 -5.53
N LEU A 417 -39.33 20.45 -6.32
CA LEU A 417 -39.57 21.80 -5.83
C LEU A 417 -41.08 22.00 -5.70
N LEU A 418 -41.55 22.26 -4.47
CA LEU A 418 -42.98 22.38 -4.19
C LEU A 418 -43.57 23.64 -4.82
N PRO A 419 -44.79 23.57 -5.39
CA PRO A 419 -45.49 24.76 -5.86
C PRO A 419 -45.90 25.65 -4.68
N ALA A 420 -46.08 26.95 -4.94
CA ALA A 420 -46.59 27.87 -3.92
C ALA A 420 -47.95 27.41 -3.37
N PRO A 421 -48.20 27.58 -2.05
CA PRO A 421 -49.52 27.39 -1.48
C PRO A 421 -50.59 28.26 -2.14
N ALA A 422 -51.85 27.85 -2.05
CA ALA A 422 -52.97 28.58 -2.64
C ALA A 422 -53.00 30.06 -2.20
N GLY A 423 -52.92 30.99 -3.16
CA GLY A 423 -52.93 32.43 -2.91
C GLY A 423 -51.55 33.06 -2.68
N GLN A 424 -50.46 32.30 -2.77
CA GLN A 424 -49.08 32.80 -2.73
C GLN A 424 -48.40 32.64 -4.09
N THR A 425 -47.32 33.39 -4.32
CA THR A 425 -46.45 33.25 -5.51
C THR A 425 -45.03 32.99 -5.05
N LEU A 426 -44.30 32.13 -5.78
CA LEU A 426 -42.89 31.90 -5.51
C LEU A 426 -42.08 33.10 -6.02
N ASP A 427 -41.05 33.46 -5.27
CA ASP A 427 -40.08 34.47 -5.66
C ASP A 427 -39.20 33.92 -6.80
N PRO A 428 -39.22 34.54 -8.00
CA PRO A 428 -38.48 34.03 -9.15
C PRO A 428 -36.96 34.07 -8.96
N GLU A 429 -36.43 35.03 -8.20
CA GLU A 429 -34.98 35.09 -7.91
C GLU A 429 -34.57 33.93 -7.01
N ARG A 430 -35.38 33.61 -6.00
CA ARG A 430 -35.12 32.49 -5.09
C ARG A 430 -35.25 31.12 -5.76
N LEU A 431 -36.17 31.00 -6.71
CA LEU A 431 -36.25 29.82 -7.56
C LEU A 431 -34.97 29.67 -8.38
N ASP A 432 -34.45 30.75 -8.98
CA ASP A 432 -33.19 30.70 -9.73
C ASP A 432 -32.01 30.29 -8.83
N ASP A 433 -31.93 30.81 -7.60
CA ASP A 433 -30.94 30.40 -6.59
C ASP A 433 -31.00 28.89 -6.30
N TRP A 434 -32.20 28.33 -6.15
CA TRP A 434 -32.39 26.88 -5.99
C TRP A 434 -31.93 26.11 -7.23
N HIS A 435 -32.23 26.61 -8.44
CA HIS A 435 -31.80 25.97 -9.67
C HIS A 435 -30.28 25.93 -9.78
N VAL A 436 -29.60 27.06 -9.52
CA VAL A 436 -28.13 27.16 -9.52
C VAL A 436 -27.50 26.24 -8.47
N ALA A 437 -28.07 26.20 -7.26
CA ALA A 437 -27.56 25.37 -6.18
C ALA A 437 -27.71 23.87 -6.47
N LEU A 438 -28.84 23.46 -7.06
CA LEU A 438 -29.10 22.05 -7.40
C LEU A 438 -28.32 21.59 -8.63
N ASP A 439 -28.03 22.49 -9.59
CA ASP A 439 -27.17 22.19 -10.75
C ASP A 439 -25.75 21.79 -10.30
N GLN A 440 -25.26 22.33 -9.17
CA GLN A 440 -23.97 21.91 -8.58
C GLN A 440 -23.98 20.46 -8.08
N LEU A 441 -25.14 19.95 -7.66
CA LEU A 441 -25.32 18.58 -7.18
C LEU A 441 -25.57 17.58 -8.33
N GLN A 442 -25.85 18.06 -9.56
CA GLN A 442 -26.12 17.25 -10.76
C GLN A 442 -27.27 16.24 -10.60
N LEU A 443 -28.29 16.59 -9.80
CA LEU A 443 -29.45 15.75 -9.55
C LEU A 443 -30.62 16.12 -10.48
N PRO A 444 -31.39 15.13 -11.00
CA PRO A 444 -32.56 15.40 -11.83
C PRO A 444 -33.69 16.04 -11.00
N ARG A 445 -34.22 17.15 -11.50
CA ARG A 445 -35.29 17.94 -10.87
C ARG A 445 -36.64 17.76 -11.60
N THR A 446 -37.73 17.92 -10.86
CA THR A 446 -39.08 17.99 -11.40
C THR A 446 -39.88 19.08 -10.70
N ASP A 447 -40.62 19.86 -11.48
CA ASP A 447 -41.54 20.89 -10.97
C ASP A 447 -42.94 20.29 -10.70
N ASN A 448 -43.21 19.11 -11.27
CA ASN A 448 -44.45 18.37 -11.07
C ASN A 448 -44.24 17.23 -10.07
N VAL A 449 -45.33 16.86 -9.38
CA VAL A 449 -45.41 15.76 -8.42
C VAL A 449 -44.93 14.44 -9.06
N PRO A 450 -43.74 13.90 -8.70
CA PRO A 450 -43.15 12.74 -9.39
C PRO A 450 -43.67 11.40 -8.88
N LEU A 451 -44.97 11.28 -8.58
CA LEU A 451 -45.53 10.07 -7.97
C LEU A 451 -45.49 8.86 -8.92
N ASN A 452 -45.71 9.06 -10.22
CA ASN A 452 -45.66 7.99 -11.22
C ASN A 452 -44.25 7.38 -11.32
N TRP A 453 -43.23 8.24 -11.42
CA TRP A 453 -41.83 7.82 -11.40
C TRP A 453 -41.45 7.16 -10.08
N LEU A 454 -41.89 7.72 -8.97
CA LEU A 454 -41.59 7.17 -7.66
C LEU A 454 -42.19 5.76 -7.50
N GLU A 455 -43.39 5.52 -8.02
CA GLU A 455 -44.04 4.21 -8.00
C GLU A 455 -43.43 3.22 -9.00
N THR A 456 -43.30 3.59 -10.28
CA THR A 456 -43.03 2.66 -11.39
C THR A 456 -41.62 2.75 -11.96
N GLY A 457 -40.84 3.76 -11.59
CA GLY A 457 -39.53 4.08 -12.17
C GLY A 457 -39.58 4.74 -13.55
N HIS A 458 -40.78 5.02 -14.08
CA HIS A 458 -41.01 5.63 -15.39
C HIS A 458 -41.77 6.96 -15.25
N ASP A 459 -41.50 7.91 -16.14
CA ASP A 459 -42.15 9.23 -16.14
C ASP A 459 -43.66 9.17 -16.42
#